data_AF-A0A418RDB2-F1
#
_entry.id   AF-A0A418RDB2-F1
#
_cell.length_a   1.000
_cell.length_b   1.000
_cell.length_c   1.000
_cell.angle_alpha   90.00
_cell.angle_beta   90.00
_cell.angle_gamma   90.00
#
_symmetry.space_group_name_H-M   'P 1'
#
loop_
_entity.id
_entity.type
_entity.pdbx_description
1 polymer ?
#
loop_
_entity_poly.entity_id
_entity_poly.type
_entity_poly.pdbx_seq_one_letter_code
_entity_poly.pdbx_strand_id
1 'polypeptide(L)'
;MTDLDPPITFRVIPLRPATPRPQPGATTPPEPPKRPAGPYPLPATTADALHAWAALRSGATLDPHRAYLMHLVAQAIEGGLIYSVQLRAHVLHALGALLSDEQRGRTDHGHRTEGGIIGLEIHLAREQLRFDAQQRGRGAPLHVGQRLGTLIWHDLKRTLACEITHISGAQVTLTGRRGRREVSVTADAQYIKDARARTRDHAAARRGTPS
;
A
#
# COMPACT_ATOMS: atom_id res chain seq x y z
N MET A 1 -15.49 46.42 -26.69
CA MET A 1 -14.21 45.67 -26.82
C MET A 1 -13.76 45.37 -25.41
N THR A 2 -13.83 44.10 -25.03
CA THR A 2 -13.62 43.61 -23.66
C THR A 2 -12.14 43.34 -23.48
N ASP A 3 -11.50 44.01 -22.52
CA ASP A 3 -10.11 43.75 -22.14
C ASP A 3 -10.02 42.32 -21.57
N LEU A 4 -9.16 41.51 -22.18
CA LEU A 4 -8.82 40.16 -21.72
C LEU A 4 -7.77 40.29 -20.63
N ASP A 5 -8.08 39.76 -19.43
CA ASP A 5 -7.12 39.61 -18.34
C ASP A 5 -5.83 38.89 -18.82
N PRO A 6 -4.64 39.30 -18.35
CA PRO A 6 -3.39 38.67 -18.75
C PRO A 6 -3.30 37.21 -18.25
N PRO A 7 -2.61 36.34 -19.00
CA PRO A 7 -2.48 34.93 -18.66
C PRO A 7 -1.74 34.73 -17.32
N ILE A 8 -2.37 33.99 -16.41
CA ILE A 8 -1.78 33.54 -15.14
C ILE A 8 -0.55 32.69 -15.43
N THR A 9 0.63 33.22 -15.12
CA THR A 9 1.91 32.52 -15.29
C THR A 9 2.25 31.76 -14.01
N PHE A 10 2.26 30.43 -14.06
CA PHE A 10 2.73 29.59 -12.96
C PHE A 10 4.27 29.56 -12.94
N ARG A 11 4.89 30.15 -11.92
CA ARG A 11 6.32 29.92 -11.62
C ARG A 11 6.46 28.84 -10.53
N VAL A 12 7.09 27.74 -10.90
CA VAL A 12 7.53 26.69 -9.97
C VAL A 12 8.84 27.14 -9.34
N ILE A 13 8.86 27.36 -8.03
CA ILE A 13 10.09 27.61 -7.27
C ILE A 13 10.68 26.24 -6.93
N PRO A 14 11.87 25.87 -7.43
CA PRO A 14 12.50 24.61 -7.06
C PRO A 14 12.96 24.70 -5.59
N LEU A 15 12.36 23.87 -4.73
CA LEU A 15 12.98 23.55 -3.45
C LEU A 15 14.25 22.76 -3.77
N ARG A 16 15.41 23.30 -3.40
CA ARG A 16 16.70 22.61 -3.46
C ARG A 16 16.50 21.21 -2.86
N PRO A 17 16.79 20.11 -3.58
CA PRO A 17 16.69 18.80 -2.99
C PRO A 17 17.65 18.75 -1.81
N ALA A 18 17.13 18.45 -0.63
CA ALA A 18 17.98 18.08 0.49
C ALA A 18 18.82 16.90 0.01
N THR A 19 20.15 17.01 0.07
CA THR A 19 21.06 15.91 -0.20
C THR A 19 20.57 14.72 0.64
N PRO A 20 20.26 13.55 0.03
CA PRO A 20 19.85 12.40 0.81
C PRO A 20 21.04 12.08 1.73
N ARG A 21 20.87 12.31 3.03
CA ARG A 21 21.77 11.67 3.99
C ARG A 21 21.61 10.16 3.76
N PRO A 22 22.71 9.39 3.63
CA PRO A 22 22.61 7.95 3.66
C PRO A 22 21.88 7.58 4.94
N GLN A 23 20.72 6.91 4.81
CA GLN A 23 20.01 6.38 5.97
C GLN A 23 20.86 5.24 6.52
N PRO A 24 21.45 5.35 7.72
CA PRO A 24 22.05 4.21 8.38
C PRO A 24 20.89 3.29 8.79
N GLY A 25 20.84 2.09 8.25
CA GLY A 25 19.80 1.11 8.55
C GLY A 25 18.81 0.86 7.42
N ALA A 26 19.29 0.68 6.17
CA ALA A 26 18.52 -0.07 5.19
C ALA A 26 18.22 -1.46 5.80
N THR A 27 17.01 -1.61 6.33
CA THR A 27 16.53 -2.85 6.90
C THR A 27 16.63 -3.90 5.82
N THR A 28 17.40 -4.96 6.07
CA THR A 28 17.43 -6.16 5.22
C THR A 28 15.99 -6.54 4.87
N PRO A 29 15.65 -6.76 3.58
CA PRO A 29 14.31 -7.16 3.21
C PRO A 29 13.90 -8.38 4.05
N PRO A 30 12.65 -8.43 4.55
CA PRO A 30 12.20 -9.55 5.37
C PRO A 30 12.45 -10.85 4.61
N GLU A 31 13.05 -11.84 5.29
CA GLU A 31 13.34 -13.16 4.72
C GLU A 31 12.03 -13.75 4.15
N PRO A 32 12.03 -14.30 2.93
CA PRO A 32 10.82 -14.89 2.35
C PRO A 32 10.30 -16.01 3.26
N PRO A 33 8.98 -16.13 3.43
CA PRO A 33 8.42 -17.19 4.27
C PRO A 33 8.80 -18.56 3.69
N LYS A 34 9.33 -19.42 4.56
CA LYS A 34 9.66 -20.80 4.18
C LYS A 34 8.39 -21.55 3.81
N ARG A 35 8.52 -22.50 2.87
CA ARG A 35 7.43 -23.41 2.52
C ARG A 35 6.95 -24.15 3.79
N PRO A 36 5.65 -24.09 4.12
CA PRO A 36 5.13 -24.77 5.30
C PRO A 36 5.13 -26.29 5.12
N ALA A 37 5.18 -27.01 6.24
CA ALA A 37 5.02 -28.46 6.26
C ALA A 37 3.53 -28.84 6.27
N GLY A 38 3.20 -29.97 5.65
CA GLY A 38 1.84 -30.51 5.61
C GLY A 38 1.00 -29.98 4.45
N PRO A 39 -0.28 -30.42 4.36
CA PRO A 39 -1.18 -30.01 3.29
C PRO A 39 -1.70 -28.59 3.49
N TYR A 40 -1.95 -27.88 2.39
CA TYR A 40 -2.58 -26.56 2.42
C TYR A 40 -4.00 -26.68 3.01
N PRO A 41 -4.36 -25.90 4.05
CA PRO A 41 -5.66 -25.96 4.70
C PRO A 41 -6.71 -25.22 3.86
N LEU A 42 -7.08 -25.82 2.72
CA LEU A 42 -8.07 -25.25 1.82
C LEU A 42 -9.43 -25.17 2.54
N PRO A 43 -10.08 -23.99 2.58
CA PRO A 43 -11.39 -23.85 3.20
C PRO A 43 -12.44 -24.79 2.58
N ALA A 44 -13.38 -25.26 3.39
CA ALA A 44 -14.47 -26.13 2.91
C ALA A 44 -15.47 -25.37 2.05
N THR A 45 -15.75 -24.11 2.40
CA THR A 45 -16.68 -23.25 1.68
C THR A 45 -16.06 -21.89 1.32
N THR A 46 -16.69 -21.19 0.38
CA THR A 46 -16.32 -19.80 0.06
C THR A 46 -16.54 -18.84 1.24
N ALA A 47 -17.55 -19.10 2.08
CA ALA A 47 -17.81 -18.32 3.27
C ALA A 47 -16.67 -18.46 4.30
N ASP A 48 -16.16 -19.68 4.49
CA ASP A 48 -15.02 -19.93 5.38
C ASP A 48 -13.75 -19.22 4.91
N ALA A 49 -13.50 -19.21 3.59
CA ALA A 49 -12.41 -18.45 3.00
C ALA A 49 -12.56 -16.95 3.29
N LEU A 50 -13.72 -16.36 2.96
CA LEU A 50 -13.98 -14.94 3.22
C LEU A 50 -13.82 -14.59 4.70
N HIS A 51 -14.33 -15.42 5.61
CA HIS A 51 -14.22 -15.21 7.05
C HIS A 51 -12.77 -15.26 7.52
N ALA A 52 -11.98 -16.25 7.07
CA ALA A 52 -10.56 -16.36 7.43
C ALA A 52 -9.76 -15.12 7.00
N TRP A 53 -9.97 -14.62 5.77
CA TRP A 53 -9.30 -13.41 5.29
C TRP A 53 -9.80 -12.13 5.94
N ALA A 54 -11.10 -12.04 6.27
CA ALA A 54 -11.64 -10.93 7.02
C ALA A 54 -11.02 -10.84 8.43
N ALA A 55 -10.84 -11.98 9.10
CA ALA A 55 -10.19 -12.02 10.42
C ALA A 55 -8.76 -11.47 10.40
N LEU A 56 -7.99 -11.72 9.33
CA LEU A 56 -6.65 -11.15 9.15
C LEU A 56 -6.68 -9.61 9.09
N ARG A 57 -7.66 -9.03 8.39
CA ARG A 57 -7.84 -7.58 8.32
C ARG A 57 -8.24 -6.97 9.67
N SER A 58 -8.87 -7.76 10.53
CA SER A 58 -9.20 -7.41 11.92
C SER A 58 -8.06 -7.64 12.92
N GLY A 59 -6.88 -8.09 12.47
CA GLY A 59 -5.69 -8.25 13.30
C GLY A 59 -5.43 -9.69 13.78
N ALA A 60 -6.11 -10.70 13.22
CA ALA A 60 -5.76 -12.09 13.47
C ALA A 60 -4.35 -12.42 12.94
N THR A 61 -3.70 -13.39 13.59
CA THR A 61 -2.38 -13.87 13.18
C THR A 61 -2.44 -14.55 11.81
N LEU A 62 -1.53 -14.15 10.92
CA LEU A 62 -1.37 -14.79 9.62
C LEU A 62 -0.76 -16.19 9.79
N ASP A 63 -1.48 -17.21 9.35
CA ASP A 63 -0.97 -18.58 9.40
C ASP A 63 0.13 -18.81 8.36
N PRO A 64 1.04 -19.78 8.57
CA PRO A 64 2.17 -20.03 7.67
C PRO A 64 1.78 -20.39 6.23
N HIS A 65 0.63 -21.04 6.03
CA HIS A 65 0.17 -21.43 4.68
C HIS A 65 -0.32 -20.22 3.90
N ARG A 66 -1.11 -19.35 4.53
CA ARG A 66 -1.55 -18.09 3.89
C ARG A 66 -0.39 -17.12 3.71
N ALA A 67 0.57 -17.06 4.64
CA ALA A 67 1.79 -16.28 4.44
C ALA A 67 2.57 -16.75 3.21
N TYR A 68 2.71 -18.07 3.04
CA TYR A 68 3.36 -18.64 1.87
C TYR A 68 2.56 -18.39 0.58
N LEU A 69 1.22 -18.52 0.61
CA LEU A 69 0.37 -18.15 -0.53
C LEU A 69 0.53 -16.68 -0.91
N MET A 70 0.51 -15.76 0.05
CA MET A 70 0.74 -14.33 -0.20
C MET A 70 2.11 -14.09 -0.83
N HIS A 71 3.15 -14.81 -0.39
CA HIS A 71 4.48 -14.73 -0.97
C HIS A 71 4.50 -15.20 -2.45
N LEU A 72 3.87 -16.34 -2.76
CA LEU A 72 3.77 -16.83 -4.13
C LEU A 72 3.00 -15.85 -5.04
N VAL A 73 1.93 -15.25 -4.53
CA VAL A 73 1.16 -14.23 -5.25
C VAL A 73 2.02 -12.98 -5.48
N ALA A 74 2.80 -12.54 -4.49
CA ALA A 74 3.70 -11.40 -4.63
C ALA A 74 4.78 -11.66 -5.69
N GLN A 75 5.43 -12.84 -5.66
CA GLN A 75 6.42 -13.24 -6.66
C GLN A 75 5.83 -13.29 -8.08
N ALA A 76 4.63 -13.83 -8.24
CA ALA A 76 3.94 -13.86 -9.53
C ALA A 76 3.69 -12.44 -10.08
N ILE A 77 3.25 -11.52 -9.22
CA ILE A 77 3.02 -10.11 -9.59
C ILE A 77 4.34 -9.42 -9.95
N GLU A 78 5.41 -9.64 -9.18
CA GLU A 78 6.75 -9.11 -9.48
C GLU A 78 7.30 -9.63 -10.81
N GLY A 79 6.98 -10.88 -11.16
CA GLY A 79 7.27 -11.50 -12.46
C GLY A 79 6.39 -11.00 -13.62
N GLY A 80 5.50 -10.02 -13.39
CA GLY A 80 4.64 -9.43 -14.41
C GLY A 80 3.33 -10.19 -14.68
N LEU A 81 2.97 -11.18 -13.87
CA LEU A 81 1.70 -11.92 -14.01
C LEU A 81 0.56 -11.11 -13.41
N ILE A 82 -0.10 -10.30 -14.24
CA ILE A 82 -1.16 -9.38 -13.79
C ILE A 82 -2.56 -10.02 -13.92
N TYR A 83 -2.72 -10.92 -14.88
CA TYR A 83 -3.98 -11.58 -15.22
C TYR A 83 -4.27 -12.78 -14.31
N SER A 84 -5.53 -12.92 -13.91
CA SER A 84 -6.00 -13.95 -12.98
C SER A 84 -5.67 -15.37 -13.44
N VAL A 85 -5.82 -15.67 -14.73
CA VAL A 85 -5.57 -17.01 -15.29
C VAL A 85 -4.10 -17.42 -15.16
N GLN A 86 -3.17 -16.55 -15.57
CA GLN A 86 -1.73 -16.83 -15.54
C GLN A 86 -1.21 -16.87 -14.10
N LEU A 87 -1.63 -15.91 -13.28
CA LEU A 87 -1.27 -15.85 -11.87
C LEU A 87 -1.78 -17.10 -11.13
N ARG A 88 -3.02 -17.54 -11.40
CA ARG A 88 -3.58 -18.77 -10.84
C ARG A 88 -2.77 -20.00 -11.27
N ALA A 89 -2.47 -20.14 -12.56
CA ALA A 89 -1.69 -21.27 -13.06
C ALA A 89 -0.31 -21.34 -12.39
N HIS A 90 0.36 -20.19 -12.26
CA HIS A 90 1.66 -20.09 -11.59
C HIS A 90 1.58 -20.49 -10.11
N VAL A 91 0.61 -19.93 -9.38
CA VAL A 91 0.45 -20.21 -7.95
C VAL A 91 0.03 -21.67 -7.70
N LEU A 92 -0.85 -22.23 -8.53
CA LEU A 92 -1.25 -23.64 -8.43
C LEU A 92 -0.09 -24.60 -8.71
N HIS A 93 0.75 -24.28 -9.69
CA HIS A 93 1.95 -25.07 -9.96
C HIS A 93 2.87 -25.09 -8.72
N ALA A 94 3.09 -23.92 -8.10
CA ALA A 94 3.92 -23.81 -6.91
C ALA A 94 3.29 -24.45 -5.65
N LEU A 95 1.96 -24.43 -5.53
CA LEU A 95 1.20 -25.07 -4.45
C LEU A 95 0.95 -26.56 -4.66
N GLY A 96 1.18 -27.10 -5.86
CA GLY A 96 0.70 -28.44 -6.24
C GLY A 96 1.10 -29.55 -5.27
N ALA A 97 2.32 -29.49 -4.74
CA ALA A 97 2.82 -30.47 -3.77
C ALA A 97 2.31 -30.26 -2.31
N LEU A 98 1.55 -29.20 -2.06
CA LEU A 98 0.82 -28.96 -0.80
C LEU A 98 -0.67 -29.27 -0.93
N LEU A 99 -1.20 -29.43 -2.15
CA LEU A 99 -2.61 -29.78 -2.38
C LEU A 99 -2.77 -31.30 -2.44
N SER A 100 -3.69 -31.83 -1.64
CA SER A 100 -4.11 -33.24 -1.77
C SER A 100 -4.75 -33.49 -3.13
N ASP A 101 -4.78 -34.75 -3.58
CA ASP A 101 -5.42 -35.12 -4.85
C ASP A 101 -6.91 -34.72 -4.86
N GLU A 102 -7.58 -34.85 -3.70
CA GLU A 102 -8.96 -34.43 -3.51
C GLU A 102 -9.13 -32.89 -3.66
N GLN A 103 -8.19 -32.11 -3.12
CA GLN A 103 -8.20 -30.65 -3.27
C GLN A 103 -7.90 -30.22 -4.72
N ARG A 104 -7.01 -30.95 -5.42
CA ARG A 104 -6.78 -30.73 -6.86
C ARG A 104 -8.04 -30.98 -7.67
N GLY A 105 -8.76 -32.06 -7.41
CA GLY A 105 -10.06 -32.33 -8.05
C GLY A 105 -11.09 -31.20 -7.83
N ARG A 106 -11.19 -30.67 -6.60
CA ARG A 106 -12.07 -29.54 -6.25
C ARG A 106 -11.70 -28.22 -6.90
N THR A 107 -10.47 -28.06 -7.35
CA THR A 107 -9.98 -26.82 -7.96
C THR A 107 -10.10 -26.82 -9.48
N ASP A 108 -10.13 -27.99 -10.10
CA ASP A 108 -10.37 -28.16 -11.54
C ASP A 108 -11.86 -28.18 -11.90
N HIS A 109 -12.75 -28.57 -10.98
CA HIS A 109 -14.19 -28.69 -11.24
C HIS A 109 -14.94 -27.39 -10.91
N GLY A 110 -15.01 -26.49 -11.90
CA GLY A 110 -16.09 -25.53 -12.19
C GLY A 110 -17.09 -25.12 -11.09
N HIS A 111 -16.66 -24.78 -9.87
CA HIS A 111 -17.51 -24.03 -8.95
C HIS A 111 -17.69 -22.59 -9.50
N ARG A 112 -18.88 -22.00 -9.30
CA ARG A 112 -19.44 -20.79 -9.96
C ARG A 112 -18.56 -19.52 -9.99
N THR A 113 -17.40 -19.52 -9.35
CA THR A 113 -16.38 -18.47 -9.38
C THR A 113 -15.18 -18.98 -10.18
N GLU A 114 -14.67 -18.21 -11.15
CA GLU A 114 -13.49 -18.58 -11.93
C GLU A 114 -12.34 -19.11 -11.02
N GLY A 115 -12.16 -20.43 -11.01
CA GLY A 115 -11.12 -21.12 -10.25
C GLY A 115 -11.46 -21.65 -8.84
N GLY A 116 -12.73 -21.70 -8.45
CA GLY A 116 -13.17 -22.34 -7.20
C GLY A 116 -12.59 -21.69 -5.93
N ILE A 117 -12.56 -22.44 -4.82
CA ILE A 117 -12.11 -21.91 -3.51
C ILE A 117 -10.65 -21.46 -3.55
N ILE A 118 -9.77 -22.17 -4.26
CA ILE A 118 -8.37 -21.74 -4.38
C ILE A 118 -8.24 -20.44 -5.18
N GLY A 119 -9.07 -20.26 -6.22
CA GLY A 119 -9.12 -19.02 -6.98
C GLY A 119 -9.51 -17.84 -6.09
N LEU A 120 -10.49 -18.07 -5.19
CA LEU A 120 -10.89 -17.10 -4.18
C LEU A 120 -9.76 -16.81 -3.16
N GLU A 121 -9.07 -17.83 -2.66
CA GLU A 121 -7.92 -17.66 -1.75
C GLU A 121 -6.79 -16.83 -2.40
N ILE A 122 -6.46 -17.11 -3.67
CA ILE A 122 -5.48 -16.35 -4.46
C ILE A 122 -5.92 -14.90 -4.63
N HIS A 123 -7.20 -14.67 -4.94
CA HIS A 123 -7.77 -13.34 -5.07
C HIS A 123 -7.67 -12.56 -3.75
N LEU A 124 -8.07 -13.16 -2.63
CA LEU A 124 -8.05 -12.54 -1.31
C LEU A 124 -6.61 -12.27 -0.84
N ALA A 125 -5.66 -13.16 -1.15
CA ALA A 125 -4.23 -12.93 -0.91
C ALA A 125 -3.72 -11.69 -1.65
N ARG A 126 -4.11 -11.52 -2.93
CA ARG A 126 -3.77 -10.33 -3.71
C ARG A 126 -4.37 -9.06 -3.10
N GLU A 127 -5.62 -9.10 -2.65
CA GLU A 127 -6.23 -7.97 -1.96
C GLU A 127 -5.52 -7.65 -0.65
N GLN A 128 -5.14 -8.66 0.12
CA GLN A 128 -4.41 -8.47 1.37
C GLN A 128 -3.05 -7.85 1.13
N LEU A 129 -2.31 -8.25 0.09
CA LEU A 129 -1.05 -7.60 -0.28
C LEU A 129 -1.24 -6.12 -0.62
N ARG A 130 -2.34 -5.75 -1.30
CA ARG A 130 -2.67 -4.35 -1.58
C ARG A 130 -2.99 -3.59 -0.30
N PHE A 131 -3.78 -4.19 0.59
CA PHE A 131 -4.08 -3.63 1.89
C PHE A 131 -2.80 -3.43 2.72
N ASP A 132 -1.93 -4.45 2.81
CA ASP A 132 -0.64 -4.39 3.50
C ASP A 132 0.28 -3.33 2.89
N ALA A 133 0.34 -3.21 1.56
CA ALA A 133 1.11 -2.18 0.89
C ALA A 133 0.58 -0.78 1.22
N GLN A 134 -0.74 -0.60 1.27
CA GLN A 134 -1.36 0.65 1.73
C GLN A 134 -1.05 0.93 3.20
N GLN A 135 -1.07 -0.09 4.06
CA GLN A 135 -0.74 0.02 5.49
C GLN A 135 0.74 0.32 5.73
N ARG A 136 1.67 -0.35 5.02
CA ARG A 136 3.13 -0.09 5.06
C ARG A 136 3.48 1.24 4.41
N GLY A 137 2.70 1.66 3.42
CA GLY A 137 2.76 2.98 2.79
C GLY A 137 2.31 4.12 3.71
N ARG A 138 1.65 3.83 4.85
CA ARG A 138 1.39 4.80 5.92
C ARG A 138 2.75 5.20 6.51
N GLY A 139 3.29 6.30 5.97
CA GLY A 139 4.70 6.68 6.09
C GLY A 139 5.24 6.82 7.51
N ALA A 140 6.55 7.09 7.57
CA ALA A 140 7.32 7.25 8.80
C ALA A 140 6.52 7.98 9.90
N PRO A 141 6.55 7.47 11.15
CA PRO A 141 5.72 7.98 12.24
C PRO A 141 5.85 9.50 12.37
N LEU A 142 4.71 10.15 12.51
CA LEU A 142 4.64 11.58 12.75
C LEU A 142 5.15 11.85 14.16
N HIS A 143 5.98 12.87 14.31
CA HIS A 143 6.48 13.32 15.61
C HIS A 143 6.34 14.83 15.73
N VAL A 144 6.18 15.32 16.96
CA VAL A 144 6.17 16.76 17.25
C VAL A 144 7.53 17.36 16.87
N GLY A 145 7.53 18.57 16.32
CA GLY A 145 8.70 19.26 15.75
C GLY A 145 9.01 18.85 14.31
N GLN A 146 8.28 17.88 13.73
CA GLN A 146 8.52 17.45 12.36
C GLN A 146 8.09 18.52 11.36
N ARG A 147 9.02 18.93 10.49
CA ARG A 147 8.73 19.82 9.35
C ARG A 147 8.24 19.03 8.14
N LEU A 148 7.06 19.40 7.65
CA LEU A 148 6.37 18.78 6.52
C LEU A 148 6.57 19.54 5.20
N GLY A 149 7.04 20.80 5.27
CA GLY A 149 7.23 21.65 4.09
C GLY A 149 5.92 22.32 3.67
N THR A 150 5.43 22.04 2.47
CA THR A 150 4.21 22.67 1.93
C THR A 150 3.07 21.68 1.89
N LEU A 151 1.93 22.04 2.47
CA LEU A 151 0.67 21.31 2.37
C LEU A 151 -0.32 22.07 1.48
N ILE A 152 -1.07 21.33 0.67
CA ILE A 152 -2.18 21.85 -0.13
C ILE A 152 -3.46 21.26 0.45
N TRP A 153 -4.36 22.14 0.88
CA TRP A 153 -5.63 21.76 1.50
C TRP A 153 -6.72 21.53 0.46
N HIS A 154 -7.86 21.00 0.89
CA HIS A 154 -9.02 20.72 0.02
C HIS A 154 -9.55 21.99 -0.67
N ASP A 155 -9.39 23.16 -0.06
CA ASP A 155 -9.73 24.46 -0.66
C ASP A 155 -8.66 25.00 -1.62
N LEU A 156 -7.73 24.13 -2.03
CA LEU A 156 -6.58 24.38 -2.92
C LEU A 156 -5.58 25.41 -2.38
N LYS A 157 -5.80 25.96 -1.19
CA LYS A 157 -4.87 26.92 -0.61
C LYS A 157 -3.65 26.19 -0.06
N ARG A 158 -2.51 26.87 -0.17
CA ARG A 158 -1.21 26.35 0.25
C ARG A 158 -0.87 26.88 1.64
N THR A 159 -0.42 25.98 2.51
CA THR A 159 0.25 26.35 3.76
C THR A 159 1.71 25.94 3.64
N LEU A 160 2.60 26.92 3.80
CA LEU A 160 4.05 26.77 3.69
C LEU A 160 4.67 26.56 5.07
N ALA A 161 5.84 25.90 5.07
CA ALA A 161 6.63 25.64 6.28
C ALA A 161 5.82 24.99 7.42
N CYS A 162 4.94 24.05 7.08
CA CYS A 162 4.13 23.33 8.05
C CYS A 162 5.02 22.53 9.00
N GLU A 163 4.77 22.67 10.30
CA GLU A 163 5.44 21.95 11.37
C GLU A 163 4.41 21.33 12.32
N ILE A 164 4.64 20.09 12.75
CA ILE A 164 3.75 19.42 13.71
C ILE A 164 4.04 19.96 15.11
N THR A 165 3.08 20.63 15.72
CA THR A 165 3.25 21.20 17.07
C THR A 165 2.63 20.34 18.16
N HIS A 166 1.61 19.56 17.83
CA HIS A 166 0.95 18.69 18.80
C HIS A 166 0.37 17.45 18.12
N ILE A 167 0.35 16.34 18.86
CA ILE A 167 -0.27 15.08 18.45
C ILE A 167 -1.14 14.59 19.61
N SER A 168 -2.42 14.37 19.34
CA SER A 168 -3.38 13.82 20.29
C SER A 168 -4.17 12.69 19.63
N GLY A 169 -3.83 11.45 19.98
CA GLY A 169 -4.41 10.26 19.35
C GLY A 169 -4.20 10.25 17.84
N ALA A 170 -5.30 10.24 17.09
CA ALA A 170 -5.29 10.28 15.63
C ALA A 170 -5.21 11.70 15.04
N GLN A 171 -5.28 12.74 15.86
CA GLN A 171 -5.23 14.13 15.38
C GLN A 171 -3.84 14.73 15.54
N VAL A 172 -3.44 15.51 14.54
CA VAL A 172 -2.21 16.29 14.53
C VAL A 172 -2.52 17.76 14.34
N THR A 173 -1.94 18.60 15.19
CA THR A 173 -1.98 20.05 15.05
C THR A 173 -0.71 20.52 14.36
N LEU A 174 -0.89 21.37 13.36
CA LEU A 174 0.17 21.86 12.49
C LEU A 174 0.16 23.38 12.54
N THR A 175 1.33 24.00 12.66
CA THR A 175 1.49 25.44 12.42
C THR A 175 2.19 25.67 11.09
N GLY A 176 1.79 26.73 10.38
CA GLY A 176 2.45 27.11 9.13
C GLY A 176 1.93 28.44 8.59
N ARG A 177 2.43 28.86 7.43
CA ARG A 177 2.09 30.15 6.83
C ARG A 177 1.11 30.00 5.68
N ARG A 178 -0.03 30.69 5.76
CA ARG A 178 -1.03 30.77 4.70
C ARG A 178 -1.12 32.23 4.23
N GLY A 179 -0.46 32.51 3.10
CA GLY A 179 -0.23 33.90 2.68
C GLY A 179 0.66 34.63 3.69
N ARG A 180 0.23 35.81 4.15
CA ARG A 180 0.96 36.61 5.16
C ARG A 180 0.68 36.17 6.60
N ARG A 181 -0.32 35.32 6.84
CA ARG A 181 -0.76 34.93 8.18
C ARG A 181 -0.18 33.59 8.58
N GLU A 182 0.19 33.47 9.84
CA GLU A 182 0.43 32.18 10.47
C GLU A 182 -0.92 31.55 10.85
N VAL A 183 -1.06 30.25 10.62
CA VAL A 183 -2.28 29.50 10.89
C VAL A 183 -1.94 28.23 11.66
N SER A 184 -2.79 27.88 12.61
CA SER A 184 -2.79 26.58 13.28
C SER A 184 -3.97 25.77 12.75
N VAL A 185 -3.71 24.55 12.28
CA VAL A 185 -4.71 23.68 11.67
C VAL A 185 -4.60 22.29 12.26
N THR A 186 -5.74 21.70 12.60
CA THR A 186 -5.83 20.31 13.04
C THR A 186 -6.24 19.43 11.86
N ALA A 187 -5.57 18.30 11.70
CA ALA A 187 -5.85 17.31 10.67
C ALA A 187 -5.73 15.88 11.23
N ASP A 188 -6.32 14.92 10.53
CA ASP A 188 -6.07 13.51 10.83
C ASP A 188 -4.62 13.14 10.45
N ALA A 189 -3.94 12.43 11.34
CA ALA A 189 -2.59 11.90 11.12
C ALA A 189 -2.51 11.06 9.83
N GLN A 190 -3.59 10.36 9.49
CA GLN A 190 -3.69 9.55 8.28
C GLN A 190 -3.60 10.41 7.03
N TYR A 191 -4.30 11.55 6.97
CA TYR A 191 -4.23 12.46 5.82
C TYR A 191 -2.81 12.98 5.57
N ILE A 192 -2.06 13.25 6.64
CA ILE A 192 -0.67 13.70 6.52
C ILE A 192 0.25 12.58 6.04
N LYS A 193 0.04 11.34 6.52
CA LYS A 193 0.78 10.16 6.04
C LYS A 193 0.51 9.90 4.56
N ASP A 194 -0.76 9.97 4.13
CA ASP A 194 -1.16 9.76 2.74
C ASP A 194 -0.60 10.84 1.82
N ALA A 195 -0.63 12.11 2.26
CA ALA A 195 -0.02 13.21 1.51
C ALA A 195 1.49 12.98 1.30
N ARG A 196 2.21 12.53 2.34
CA ARG A 196 3.64 12.19 2.23
C ARG A 196 3.90 11.00 1.31
N ALA A 197 3.05 9.98 1.35
CA ALA A 197 3.14 8.83 0.45
C ALA A 197 3.01 9.30 -1.01
N ARG A 198 1.96 10.07 -1.33
CA ARG A 198 1.77 10.65 -2.68
C ARG A 198 2.96 11.49 -3.15
N THR A 199 3.54 12.33 -2.28
CA THR A 199 4.72 13.11 -2.64
C THR A 199 5.92 12.22 -2.96
N ARG A 200 6.11 11.13 -2.21
CA ARG A 200 7.18 10.16 -2.44
C ARG A 200 6.99 9.43 -3.77
N ASP A 201 5.77 8.96 -4.04
CA ASP A 201 5.43 8.24 -5.26
C ASP A 201 5.63 9.13 -6.49
N HIS A 202 5.18 10.39 -6.44
CA HIS A 202 5.46 11.37 -7.48
C HIS A 202 6.96 11.65 -7.66
N ALA A 203 7.74 11.71 -6.57
CA ALA A 203 9.19 11.90 -6.63
C ALA A 203 9.94 10.66 -7.13
N ALA A 204 9.39 9.46 -6.96
CA ALA A 204 9.93 8.21 -7.49
C ALA A 204 9.62 8.06 -8.98
N ALA A 205 8.38 8.33 -9.40
CA ALA A 205 7.96 8.28 -10.79
C ALA A 205 8.81 9.20 -11.70
N ARG A 206 9.17 10.39 -11.21
CA ARG A 206 10.05 11.33 -11.94
C ARG A 206 11.49 10.88 -12.10
N ARG A 207 11.98 9.97 -11.24
CA ARG A 207 13.35 9.42 -11.34
C ARG A 207 13.43 8.22 -12.27
N GLY A 208 12.31 7.55 -12.53
CA GLY A 208 12.22 6.38 -13.41
C GLY A 208 11.97 6.72 -14.89
N THR A 209 11.96 8.00 -15.27
CA THR A 209 11.89 8.42 -16.68
C THR A 209 13.30 8.81 -17.13
N PRO A 210 14.10 7.88 -17.69
CA PRO A 210 15.29 8.28 -18.42
C PRO A 210 14.84 9.13 -19.62
N SER A 211 15.37 10.35 -19.72
CA SER A 211 15.35 11.14 -20.96
C SER A 211 16.39 10.62 -21.91
#